data_AF-A0A2D8ERU6-F1
#
_entry.id   AF-A0A2D8ERU6-F1
#
_cell.length_a   1.000
_cell.length_b   1.000
_cell.length_c   1.000
_cell.angle_alpha   90.00
_cell.angle_beta   90.00
_cell.angle_gamma   90.00
#
_symmetry.space_group_name_H-M   'P 1'
#
loop_
_entity.id
_entity.type
_entity.pdbx_description
1 polymer ?
#
loop_
_entity_poly.entity_id
_entity_poly.type
_entity_poly.pdbx_seq_one_letter_code
_entity_poly.pdbx_strand_id
1 'polypeptide(L)'
;MGYKMKSNIHSLLGINKELSTYNTPVFEKNLGSAWGVANNDRTIFVNSKLSKKNKKHAAEHEHLHVMQMRMGLVNYDNKNIYFRNTLFEPLKKYARKNIQAGKTTLPWEKQVYDITKKYAK
;
A
#
# COMPACT_ATOMS: atom_id res chain seq x y z
N MET A 1 6.37 23.45 -31.30
CA MET A 1 5.67 23.51 -30.00
C MET A 1 6.70 23.29 -28.91
N GLY A 2 6.91 24.24 -28.01
CA GLY A 2 7.85 24.08 -26.88
C GLY A 2 7.24 23.22 -25.79
N TYR A 3 7.97 22.22 -25.30
CA TYR A 3 7.56 21.45 -24.13
C TYR A 3 7.49 22.38 -22.91
N LYS A 4 6.29 22.56 -22.34
CA LYS A 4 6.12 23.36 -21.13
C LYS A 4 6.53 22.50 -19.94
N MET A 5 7.72 22.77 -19.39
CA MET A 5 8.21 22.07 -18.19
C MET A 5 7.23 22.24 -17.03
N LYS A 6 7.00 21.14 -16.32
CA LYS A 6 6.16 21.12 -15.11
C LYS A 6 6.87 21.88 -14.00
N SER A 7 6.19 22.85 -13.40
CA SER A 7 6.75 23.77 -12.40
C SER A 7 6.85 23.19 -10.98
N ASN A 8 6.33 21.98 -10.74
CA ASN A 8 6.29 21.36 -9.42
C ASN A 8 6.89 19.95 -9.49
N ILE A 9 7.83 19.66 -8.59
CA ILE A 9 8.51 18.35 -8.48
C ILE A 9 7.53 17.18 -8.34
N HIS A 10 6.39 17.38 -7.67
CA HIS A 10 5.35 16.35 -7.54
C HIS A 10 4.71 16.02 -8.90
N SER A 11 4.44 17.04 -9.72
CA SER A 11 3.90 16.84 -11.06
C SER A 11 4.95 16.26 -12.01
N LEU A 12 6.22 16.64 -11.84
CA LEU A 12 7.34 16.10 -12.60
C LEU A 12 7.53 14.60 -12.34
N LEU A 13 7.44 14.18 -11.07
CA LEU A 13 7.61 12.80 -10.64
C LEU A 13 6.31 11.96 -10.70
N GLY A 14 5.16 12.59 -10.97
CA GLY A 14 3.85 11.91 -11.00
C GLY A 14 3.33 11.50 -9.62
N ILE A 15 3.81 12.14 -8.55
CA ILE A 15 3.48 11.84 -7.16
C ILE A 15 2.22 12.62 -6.75
N ASN A 16 1.27 11.96 -6.11
CA ASN A 16 0.13 12.64 -5.50
C ASN A 16 0.57 13.33 -4.21
N LYS A 17 0.72 14.66 -4.24
CA LYS A 17 1.16 15.48 -3.09
C LYS A 17 0.25 15.36 -1.86
N GLU A 18 -1.06 15.20 -2.04
CA GLU A 18 -2.02 15.17 -0.93
C GLU A 18 -1.98 13.83 -0.17
N LEU A 19 -1.73 12.73 -0.87
CA LEU A 19 -1.74 11.39 -0.29
C LEU A 19 -0.36 10.90 0.15
N SER A 20 0.69 11.49 -0.43
CA SER A 20 2.08 11.12 -0.12
C SER A 20 2.52 11.68 1.21
N THR A 21 3.37 10.93 1.91
CA THR A 21 4.11 11.43 3.07
C THR A 21 5.59 11.54 2.73
N TYR A 22 6.35 12.27 3.55
CA TYR A 22 7.78 12.50 3.32
C TYR A 22 8.58 11.21 3.04
N ASN A 23 8.20 10.11 3.69
CA ASN A 23 8.92 8.84 3.56
C ASN A 23 8.21 7.79 2.68
N THR A 24 7.00 8.07 2.17
CA THR A 24 6.17 7.09 1.47
C THR A 24 5.44 7.79 0.32
N PRO A 25 6.03 7.78 -0.89
CA PRO A 25 5.39 8.40 -2.05
C PRO A 25 4.20 7.55 -2.53
N VAL A 26 3.11 8.25 -2.86
CA VAL A 26 1.87 7.67 -3.40
C VAL A 26 1.74 8.08 -4.87
N PHE A 27 1.59 7.08 -5.73
CA PHE A 27 1.38 7.21 -7.16
C PHE A 27 -0.03 6.79 -7.55
N GLU A 28 -0.58 7.44 -8.58
CA GLU A 28 -1.85 7.01 -9.15
C GLU A 28 -1.62 6.20 -10.42
N LYS A 29 -2.16 4.98 -10.45
CA LYS A 29 -2.06 4.08 -11.61
C LYS A 29 -3.37 3.34 -11.79
N ASN A 30 -3.69 2.91 -13.01
CA ASN A 30 -4.81 1.99 -13.20
C ASN A 30 -4.41 0.59 -12.69
N LEU A 31 -5.03 0.17 -11.59
CA LEU A 31 -4.75 -1.12 -10.91
C LEU A 31 -5.84 -2.18 -11.20
N GLY A 32 -6.71 -1.95 -12.18
CA GLY A 32 -7.81 -2.87 -12.48
C GLY A 32 -8.82 -2.92 -11.32
N SER A 33 -8.98 -4.10 -10.72
CA SER A 33 -9.91 -4.34 -9.60
C SER A 33 -9.34 -3.98 -8.22
N ALA A 34 -8.02 -3.82 -8.09
CA ALA A 34 -7.40 -3.45 -6.82
C ALA A 34 -7.57 -1.95 -6.53
N TRP A 35 -7.77 -1.59 -5.26
CA TRP A 35 -7.90 -0.20 -4.83
C TRP A 35 -6.55 0.47 -4.54
N GLY A 36 -5.64 -0.29 -3.96
CA GLY A 36 -4.27 0.12 -3.66
C GLY A 36 -3.33 -1.09 -3.64
N VAL A 37 -2.03 -0.82 -3.73
CA VAL A 37 -0.95 -1.79 -3.56
C VAL A 37 0.25 -1.12 -2.88
N ALA A 38 0.68 -1.65 -1.74
CA ALA A 38 1.95 -1.34 -1.11
C ALA A 38 3.08 -2.26 -1.63
N ASN A 39 4.15 -1.64 -2.13
CA ASN A 39 5.33 -2.34 -2.62
C ASN A 39 6.41 -2.47 -1.53
N ASN A 40 7.30 -3.47 -1.67
CA ASN A 40 8.42 -3.67 -0.74
C ASN A 40 9.41 -2.50 -0.69
N ASP A 41 9.53 -1.73 -1.78
CA ASP A 41 10.30 -0.49 -1.83
C ASP A 41 9.61 0.67 -1.08
N ARG A 42 8.46 0.38 -0.46
CA ARG A 42 7.63 1.30 0.32
C ARG A 42 6.93 2.36 -0.54
N THR A 43 6.88 2.17 -1.85
CA THR A 43 6.01 2.97 -2.71
C THR A 43 4.57 2.46 -2.59
N ILE A 44 3.61 3.38 -2.69
CA ILE A 44 2.19 3.04 -2.71
C ILE A 44 1.62 3.41 -4.07
N PHE A 45 0.87 2.48 -4.66
CA PHE A 45 0.05 2.77 -5.82
C PHE A 45 -1.42 2.76 -5.43
N VAL A 46 -2.15 3.81 -5.81
CA VAL A 46 -3.60 3.89 -5.64
C VAL A 46 -4.28 3.89 -7.00
N ASN A 47 -5.44 3.25 -7.09
CA ASN A 47 -6.19 3.17 -8.34
C ASN A 47 -6.71 4.55 -8.77
N SER A 48 -6.27 5.00 -9.95
CA SER A 48 -6.64 6.32 -10.50
C SER A 48 -8.14 6.48 -10.76
N LYS A 49 -8.87 5.36 -10.94
CA LYS A 49 -10.32 5.34 -11.22
C LYS A 49 -11.20 5.55 -9.97
N LEU A 50 -10.63 5.55 -8.77
CA LEU A 50 -11.39 5.74 -7.53
C LEU A 50 -11.80 7.21 -7.32
N SER A 51 -12.85 7.44 -6.54
CA SER A 51 -13.21 8.78 -6.07
C SER A 51 -12.14 9.34 -5.12
N LYS A 52 -12.05 10.67 -4.96
CA LYS A 52 -11.07 11.30 -4.05
C LYS A 52 -11.13 10.73 -2.62
N LYS A 53 -12.34 10.49 -2.10
CA LYS A 53 -12.55 9.85 -0.78
C LYS A 53 -11.99 8.42 -0.74
N ASN A 54 -12.31 7.61 -1.76
CA ASN A 54 -11.84 6.22 -1.81
C ASN A 54 -10.32 6.13 -2.03
N LYS A 55 -9.73 7.06 -2.80
CA LYS A 55 -8.26 7.17 -2.94
C LYS A 55 -7.59 7.44 -1.60
N LYS A 56 -8.18 8.33 -0.79
CA LYS A 56 -7.68 8.63 0.55
C LYS A 56 -7.75 7.41 1.47
N HIS A 57 -8.88 6.71 1.51
CA HIS A 57 -9.03 5.48 2.29
C HIS A 57 -8.06 4.38 1.83
N ALA A 58 -7.87 4.21 0.52
CA ALA A 58 -6.91 3.26 -0.03
C ALA A 58 -5.48 3.62 0.39
N ALA A 59 -5.08 4.89 0.26
CA ALA A 59 -3.77 5.34 0.70
C ALA A 59 -3.54 5.13 2.20
N GLU A 60 -4.53 5.42 3.04
CA GLU A 60 -4.45 5.18 4.50
C GLU A 60 -4.27 3.70 4.84
N HIS A 61 -4.99 2.81 4.14
CA HIS A 61 -4.83 1.35 4.27
C HIS A 61 -3.43 0.89 3.84
N GLU A 62 -2.96 1.33 2.67
CA GLU A 62 -1.62 0.96 2.18
C GLU A 62 -0.48 1.54 3.03
N HIS A 63 -0.66 2.73 3.65
CA HIS A 63 0.32 3.30 4.58
C HIS A 63 0.53 2.40 5.80
N LEU A 64 -0.52 1.75 6.31
CA LEU A 64 -0.41 0.79 7.41
C LEU A 64 0.32 -0.48 6.98
N HIS A 65 0.13 -0.96 5.75
CA HIS A 65 0.95 -2.04 5.22
C HIS A 65 2.43 -1.64 5.11
N VAL A 66 2.74 -0.43 4.65
CA VAL A 66 4.11 0.09 4.63
C VAL A 66 4.68 0.16 6.07
N MET A 67 3.88 0.52 7.07
CA MET A 67 4.32 0.49 8.47
C MET A 67 4.61 -0.94 8.95
N GLN A 68 3.74 -1.91 8.65
CA GLN A 68 4.01 -3.33 8.95
C GLN A 68 5.32 -3.79 8.30
N MET A 69 5.61 -3.36 7.08
CA MET A 69 6.88 -3.66 6.41
C MET A 69 8.08 -2.99 7.08
N ARG A 70 7.96 -1.73 7.49
CA ARG A 70 9.02 -1.02 8.23
C ARG A 70 9.33 -1.66 9.57
N MET A 71 8.30 -2.12 10.27
CA MET A 71 8.43 -2.86 11.51
C MET A 71 8.97 -4.29 11.28
N GLY A 72 9.10 -4.74 10.03
CA GLY A 72 9.52 -6.09 9.70
C GLY A 72 8.51 -7.15 10.17
N LEU A 73 7.23 -6.81 10.24
CA LEU A 73 6.13 -7.74 10.55
C LEU A 73 5.64 -8.45 9.29
N VAL A 74 5.65 -7.75 8.15
CA VAL A 74 5.26 -8.27 6.84
C VAL A 74 6.37 -8.02 5.85
N ASN A 75 6.69 -9.02 5.03
CA ASN A 75 7.52 -8.86 3.84
C ASN A 75 7.08 -9.90 2.80
N TYR A 76 7.42 -9.73 1.53
CA TYR A 76 7.11 -10.73 0.51
C TYR A 76 8.17 -10.78 -0.59
N ASP A 77 8.20 -11.88 -1.33
CA ASP A 77 8.96 -12.00 -2.56
C ASP A 77 8.06 -12.58 -3.68
N ASN A 78 8.66 -12.99 -4.79
CA ASN A 78 7.91 -13.55 -5.92
C ASN A 78 7.24 -14.91 -5.59
N LYS A 79 7.71 -15.61 -4.57
CA LYS A 79 7.31 -16.98 -4.20
C LYS A 79 6.58 -17.05 -2.86
N ASN A 80 6.91 -16.19 -1.90
CA ASN A 80 6.50 -16.31 -0.51
C ASN A 80 6.09 -14.97 0.12
N ILE A 81 5.23 -15.06 1.12
CA ILE A 81 4.90 -13.98 2.04
C ILE A 81 5.44 -14.38 3.41
N TYR A 82 6.11 -13.45 4.06
CA TYR A 82 6.70 -13.60 5.37
C TYR A 82 5.91 -12.73 6.35
N PHE A 83 5.38 -13.34 7.40
CA PHE A 83 4.56 -12.64 8.37
C PHE A 83 4.84 -13.12 9.80
N ARG A 84 4.87 -12.17 10.73
CA ARG A 84 4.82 -12.40 12.17
C ARG A 84 3.87 -11.39 12.80
N ASN A 85 3.14 -11.81 13.83
CA ASN A 85 2.18 -10.94 14.49
C ASN A 85 2.88 -9.88 15.36
N THR A 86 4.00 -10.25 15.99
CA THR A 86 4.84 -9.36 16.81
C THR A 86 6.32 -9.58 16.52
N LEU A 87 7.19 -8.66 16.94
CA LEU A 87 8.65 -8.77 16.76
C LEU A 87 9.28 -9.97 17.49
N PHE A 88 8.61 -10.45 18.54
CA PHE A 88 9.08 -11.55 19.38
C PHE A 88 8.61 -12.92 18.89
N GLU A 89 7.64 -12.97 17.97
CA GLU A 89 7.18 -14.21 17.37
C GLU A 89 8.06 -14.64 16.18
N PRO A 90 8.20 -15.96 15.94
CA PRO A 90 8.92 -16.47 14.79
C PRO A 90 8.25 -16.05 13.48
N LEU A 91 9.08 -15.72 12.48
CA LEU A 91 8.62 -15.36 11.14
C LEU A 91 8.03 -16.58 10.43
N LYS A 92 6.72 -16.51 10.13
CA LYS A 92 6.02 -17.55 9.38
C LYS A 92 6.13 -17.28 7.89
N LYS A 93 6.37 -18.35 7.12
CA LYS A 93 6.48 -18.31 5.67
C LYS A 93 5.24 -18.93 5.03
N TYR A 94 4.64 -18.22 4.09
CA TYR A 94 3.47 -18.67 3.36
C TYR A 94 3.74 -18.65 1.85
N ALA A 95 3.42 -19.72 1.15
CA ALA A 95 3.61 -19.78 -0.30
C ALA A 95 2.57 -18.89 -1.00
N ARG A 96 3.03 -17.92 -1.79
CA ARG A 96 2.18 -16.92 -2.46
C ARG A 96 1.20 -17.56 -3.45
N LYS A 97 1.60 -18.67 -4.09
CA LYS A 97 0.73 -19.45 -5.00
C LYS A 97 -0.56 -19.95 -4.35
N ASN A 98 -0.58 -20.10 -3.02
CA ASN A 98 -1.73 -20.58 -2.27
C ASN A 98 -2.54 -19.43 -1.62
N ILE A 99 -2.17 -18.17 -1.89
CA ILE A 99 -2.76 -17.00 -1.25
C ILE A 99 -3.37 -16.08 -2.31
N GLN A 100 -4.63 -15.75 -2.11
CA GLN A 100 -5.28 -14.66 -2.83
C GLN A 100 -4.88 -13.33 -2.18
N ALA A 101 -4.07 -12.54 -2.89
CA ALA A 101 -3.64 -11.22 -2.42
C ALA A 101 -4.83 -10.29 -2.12
N GLY A 102 -4.74 -9.48 -1.06
CA GLY A 102 -5.79 -8.54 -0.65
C GLY A 102 -7.00 -9.19 0.03
N LYS A 103 -6.97 -10.50 0.34
CA LYS A 103 -8.08 -11.16 1.03
C LYS A 103 -8.11 -10.75 2.51
N THR A 104 -9.21 -10.14 2.93
CA THR A 104 -9.42 -9.59 4.30
C THR A 104 -9.23 -10.59 5.44
N THR A 105 -9.29 -11.90 5.15
CA THR A 105 -9.08 -12.97 6.14
C THR A 105 -7.61 -13.23 6.45
N LEU A 106 -6.68 -12.67 5.66
CA LEU A 106 -5.25 -12.85 5.88
C LEU A 106 -4.84 -12.09 7.16
N PRO A 107 -3.95 -12.65 8.00
CA PRO A 107 -3.61 -12.04 9.28
C PRO A 107 -3.12 -10.59 9.18
N TRP A 108 -2.27 -10.29 8.19
CA TRP A 108 -1.74 -8.95 7.96
C TRP A 108 -2.78 -7.97 7.42
N GLU A 109 -3.68 -8.43 6.54
CA GLU A 109 -4.83 -7.65 6.07
C GLU A 109 -5.78 -7.34 7.21
N LYS A 110 -6.09 -8.35 8.03
CA LYS A 110 -7.00 -8.21 9.18
C LYS A 110 -6.51 -7.14 10.15
N GLN A 111 -5.23 -7.14 10.52
CA GLN A 111 -4.65 -6.12 11.38
C GLN A 111 -4.86 -4.70 10.83
N VAL A 112 -4.65 -4.51 9.52
CA VAL A 112 -4.86 -3.21 8.88
C VAL A 112 -6.34 -2.86 8.83
N TYR A 113 -7.20 -3.79 8.43
CA TYR A 113 -8.65 -3.58 8.39
C TYR A 113 -9.25 -3.26 9.76
N ASP A 114 -8.76 -3.86 10.85
CA ASP A 114 -9.24 -3.58 12.19
C ASP A 114 -8.93 -2.12 12.60
N ILE A 115 -7.84 -1.53 12.08
CA ILE A 115 -7.48 -0.12 12.29
C ILE A 115 -8.28 0.79 11.33
N THR A 116 -8.35 0.45 10.03
CA THR A 116 -9.00 1.30 9.02
C THR A 116 -10.53 1.27 9.10
N LYS A 117 -11.15 0.16 9.52
CA LYS A 117 -12.61 0.07 9.75
C LYS A 117 -13.12 1.05 10.79
N LYS A 118 -12.27 1.53 11.71
CA LYS A 118 -12.63 2.62 12.64
C LYS A 118 -12.98 3.92 11.90
N TYR A 119 -12.50 4.09 10.67
CA TYR A 119 -12.71 5.26 9.82
C TYR A 119 -13.66 5.00 8.63
N ALA A 120 -14.19 3.78 8.51
CA ALA A 120 -15.09 3.36 7.43
C ALA A 120 -16.58 3.46 7.80
N LYS A 121 -16.95 4.27 8.81
CA LYS A 121 -18.35 4.64 9.07
C LYS A 121 -18.78 5.83 8.21
#